data_AF-A0A817SGK4-F1
#
_entry.id   AF-A0A817SGK4-F1
#
_cell.length_a   1.000
_cell.length_b   1.000
_cell.length_c   1.000
_cell.angle_alpha   90.00
_cell.angle_beta   90.00
_cell.angle_gamma   90.00
#
_symmetry.space_group_name_H-M   'P 1'
#
loop_
_entity.id
_entity.type
_entity.pdbx_description
1 polymer ?
#
loop_
_entity_poly.entity_id
_entity_poly.type
_entity_poly.pdbx_seq_one_letter_code
_entity_poly.pdbx_strand_id
1 'polypeptide(L)' 'NRLKLVVKEIRKQRKSNGTKGIKLLHDNASPHRHSDIINYLTEEGINIIPHPPYSPDLALYDYWLNYYIKQNLTD' A
#
# COMPACT_ATOMS: atom_id res chain seq x y z
N ASN A 1 15.16 1.68 1.44
CA ASN A 1 14.49 1.54 0.13
C ASN A 1 13.75 0.19 0.03
N ARG A 2 12.67 -0.02 0.82
CA ARG A 2 11.93 -1.31 0.89
C ARG A 2 10.91 -1.49 -0.23
N LEU A 3 10.37 -0.39 -0.77
CA LEU A 3 9.34 -0.41 -1.81
C LEU A 3 9.77 -1.20 -3.06
N LYS A 4 11.00 -1.01 -3.52
CA LYS A 4 11.57 -1.75 -4.66
C LYS A 4 11.63 -3.26 -4.43
N LEU A 5 11.90 -3.69 -3.19
CA LEU A 5 11.92 -5.12 -2.83
C LEU A 5 10.51 -5.71 -2.86
N VAL A 6 9.51 -4.96 -2.38
CA VAL A 6 8.11 -5.37 -2.42
C VAL A 6 7.63 -5.51 -3.87
N VAL A 7 7.94 -4.55 -4.74
CA VAL A 7 7.60 -4.64 -6.17
C VAL A 7 8.24 -5.87 -6.84
N LYS A 8 9.52 -6.13 -6.54
CA LYS A 8 10.20 -7.34 -7.04
C LYS A 8 9.50 -8.62 -6.59
N GLU A 9 9.09 -8.68 -5.33
CA GLU A 9 8.40 -9.85 -4.78
C GLU A 9 6.99 -10.01 -5.39
N ILE A 10 6.24 -8.92 -5.57
CA ILE A 10 4.93 -8.93 -6.25
C ILE A 10 5.06 -9.52 -7.65
N ARG A 11 6.08 -9.13 -8.43
CA ARG A 11 6.34 -9.67 -9.77
C ARG A 11 6.62 -11.17 -9.75
N LYS A 12 7.35 -11.64 -8.74
CA LYS A 12 7.64 -13.07 -8.55
C LYS A 12 6.36 -13.86 -8.23
N GLN A 13 5.47 -13.29 -7.40
CA GLN A 13 4.20 -13.92 -7.03
C GLN A 13 3.17 -13.89 -8.18
N ARG A 14 3.12 -12.79 -8.93
CA ARG A 14 2.19 -12.59 -10.05
C ARG A 14 2.92 -12.75 -11.39
N LYS A 15 3.31 -13.98 -11.73
CA LYS A 15 4.14 -14.28 -12.92
C LYS A 15 3.56 -13.75 -14.24
N SER A 16 2.25 -13.78 -14.42
CA SER A 16 1.58 -13.36 -15.65
C SER A 16 1.39 -11.84 -15.73
N ASN A 17 0.86 -11.24 -14.67
CA ASN A 17 0.39 -9.85 -14.70
C ASN A 17 1.35 -8.88 -13.97
N GLY A 18 2.34 -9.40 -13.24
CA GLY A 18 3.25 -8.60 -12.42
C GLY A 18 2.49 -7.60 -11.54
N THR A 19 2.93 -6.35 -11.59
CA THR A 19 2.29 -5.20 -10.93
C THR A 19 1.09 -4.62 -11.68
N LYS A 20 0.84 -5.04 -12.92
CA LYS A 20 -0.21 -4.50 -13.77
C LYS A 20 -1.59 -4.68 -13.13
N GLY A 21 -2.33 -3.56 -13.07
CA GLY A 21 -3.70 -3.53 -12.57
C GLY A 21 -3.82 -3.58 -11.05
N ILE A 22 -2.71 -3.52 -10.31
CA ILE A 22 -2.76 -3.37 -8.85
C ILE A 22 -3.32 -1.98 -8.53
N LYS A 23 -4.28 -1.95 -7.61
CA LYS A 23 -4.77 -0.72 -7.00
C LYS A 23 -4.29 -0.68 -5.55
N LEU A 24 -3.52 0.35 -5.21
CA LEU A 24 -2.92 0.53 -3.90
C LEU A 24 -3.73 1.55 -3.11
N LEU A 25 -4.23 1.16 -1.94
CA LEU A 25 -4.82 2.07 -0.96
C LEU A 25 -3.82 2.26 0.18
N HIS A 26 -3.44 3.51 0.43
CA HIS A 26 -2.60 3.90 1.57
C HIS A 26 -3.06 5.27 2.10
N ASP A 27 -2.61 5.65 3.29
CA ASP A 27 -2.86 6.96 3.88
C ASP A 27 -2.05 8.08 3.19
N ASN A 28 -2.39 9.33 3.45
CA ASN A 28 -1.72 10.50 2.85
C ASN A 28 -0.49 10.99 3.64
N ALA A 29 0.18 10.11 4.38
CA ALA A 29 1.40 10.48 5.11
C ALA A 29 2.45 11.09 4.16
N SER A 30 3.23 12.06 4.66
CA SER A 30 4.23 12.79 3.87
C SER A 30 5.16 11.88 3.03
N PRO A 31 5.69 10.75 3.56
CA PRO A 31 6.50 9.84 2.76
C PRO A 31 5.74 9.18 1.59
N HIS A 32 4.44 8.95 1.73
CA HIS A 32 3.61 8.28 0.71
C HIS A 32 3.15 9.25 -0.39
N ARG A 33 3.08 10.54 -0.07
CA ARG A 33 2.72 11.61 -1.01
C ARG A 33 3.93 12.20 -1.77
N HIS A 34 5.14 11.80 -1.41
CA HIS A 34 6.34 12.32 -2.08
C HIS A 34 6.35 11.96 -3.58
N SER A 35 6.67 12.93 -4.44
CA SER A 35 6.63 12.79 -5.90
C SER A 35 7.39 11.57 -6.39
N ASP A 36 8.58 11.31 -5.84
CA ASP A 36 9.42 10.18 -6.24
C ASP A 36 8.74 8.82 -6.00
N ILE A 37 7.93 8.71 -4.95
CA ILE A 37 7.17 7.50 -4.64
C ILE A 37 6.00 7.34 -5.59
N ILE A 38 5.25 8.42 -5.83
CA ILE A 38 4.12 8.44 -6.76
C ILE A 38 4.58 8.09 -8.18
N ASN A 39 5.68 8.71 -8.63
CA ASN A 39 6.27 8.48 -9.94
C ASN A 39 6.73 7.03 -10.07
N TYR A 40 7.48 6.52 -9.08
CA TYR A 40 7.94 5.13 -9.08
C TYR A 40 6.76 4.13 -9.14
N LEU A 41 5.73 4.32 -8.32
CA LEU A 41 4.55 3.43 -8.33
C LEU A 41 3.82 3.48 -9.68
N THR A 42 3.72 4.65 -10.28
CA THR A 42 3.11 4.85 -11.59
C THR A 42 3.90 4.17 -12.71
N GLU A 43 5.23 4.32 -12.72
CA GLU A 43 6.13 3.62 -13.65
C GLU A 43 6.03 2.10 -13.53
N GLU A 44 5.84 1.62 -12.30
CA GLU A 44 5.64 0.20 -12.02
C GLU A 44 4.22 -0.28 -12.37
N GLY A 45 3.32 0.59 -12.85
CA GLY A 45 1.95 0.24 -13.25
C GLY A 45 1.00 -0.02 -12.09
N ILE A 46 1.32 0.52 -10.91
CA ILE A 46 0.50 0.45 -9.70
C ILE A 46 -0.33 1.74 -9.60
N ASN A 47 -1.65 1.58 -9.55
CA ASN A 47 -2.58 2.71 -9.48
C ASN A 47 -2.89 3.05 -8.02
N ILE A 48 -2.58 4.26 -7.59
CA ILE A 48 -2.90 4.73 -6.24
C ILE A 48 -4.36 5.15 -6.19
N ILE A 49 -5.11 4.60 -5.22
CA ILE A 49 -6.49 4.98 -4.95
C ILE A 49 -6.45 6.24 -4.05
N PRO A 50 -7.16 7.32 -4.41
CA PRO A 50 -7.24 8.50 -3.55
C PRO A 50 -7.92 8.15 -2.23
N HIS A 51 -7.23 8.44 -1.12
CA HIS A 51 -7.76 8.28 0.23
C HIS A 51 -8.02 9.65 0.85
N PRO A 52 -9.21 9.91 1.43
CA PRO A 52 -9.49 11.17 2.10
C PRO A 52 -8.66 11.34 3.38
N PRO A 53 -8.30 12.58 3.77
CA PRO A 53 -7.64 12.84 5.04
C PRO A 53 -8.47 12.36 6.24
N TYR A 54 -7.79 11.89 7.29
CA TYR A 54 -8.40 11.53 8.58
C TYR A 54 -9.60 10.56 8.48
N SER A 55 -9.55 9.60 7.54
CA SER A 55 -10.62 8.63 7.33
C SER A 55 -10.19 7.18 7.64
N PRO A 56 -9.83 6.90 8.92
CA PRO A 56 -9.38 5.57 9.33
C PRO A 56 -10.46 4.49 9.15
N ASP A 57 -11.74 4.88 9.15
CA ASP A 57 -12.88 4.00 8.86
C ASP A 57 -12.87 3.46 7.43
N LEU A 58 -12.27 4.19 6.48
CA LEU A 58 -12.14 3.79 5.09
C LEU A 58 -10.87 2.96 4.81
N ALA A 59 -9.95 2.88 5.77
CA ALA A 59 -8.74 2.10 5.67
C ALA A 59 -8.93 0.75 6.39
N LEU A 60 -8.98 -0.34 5.62
CA LEU A 60 -9.05 -1.71 6.14
C LEU A 60 -7.97 -2.02 7.19
N TYR A 61 -6.78 -1.43 7.02
CA TYR A 61 -5.68 -1.54 7.95
C TYR A 61 -6.01 -0.95 9.33
N ASP A 62 -6.51 0.27 9.36
CA ASP A 62 -6.78 1.00 10.61
C ASP A 62 -8.05 0.51 11.29
N TYR A 63 -9.10 0.23 10.52
CA TYR A 63 -10.37 -0.24 11.05
C TYR A 63 -10.31 -1.67 11.57
N TRP A 64 -9.79 -2.61 10.77
CA TRP A 64 -9.88 -4.03 11.07
C TRP A 64 -8.56 -4.63 11.53
N LEU A 65 -7.49 -4.49 10.74
CA LEU A 65 -6.25 -5.24 11.01
C LEU A 65 -5.59 -4.78 12.31
N ASN A 66 -5.48 -3.47 12.52
CA ASN A 66 -4.90 -2.91 13.74
C ASN A 66 -5.70 -3.28 14.98
N TYR A 67 -7.03 -3.28 14.88
CA TYR A 67 -7.90 -3.74 15.95
C TYR A 67 -7.67 -5.23 16.24
N TYR A 68 -7.67 -6.07 15.20
CA TYR A 68 -7.44 -7.51 15.33
C TYR A 68 -6.09 -7.82 15.97
N ILE A 69 -5.01 -7.15 15.53
CA ILE A 69 -3.67 -7.35 16.09
C ILE A 69 -3.69 -6.99 17.58
N LYS A 70 -4.23 -5.83 17.97
CA LYS A 70 -4.29 -5.42 19.39
C LYS A 70 -5.02 -6.43 20.28
N GLN A 71 -6.06 -7.08 19.78
CA GLN A 71 -6.81 -8.09 20.53
C GLN A 71 -6.05 -9.42 20.70
N ASN A 72 -5.13 -9.72 19.77
CA ASN A 72 -4.39 -10.99 19.74
C ASN A 72 -2.90 -10.83 20.06
N LEU A 73 -2.44 -9.61 20.32
CA LEU A 73 -1.10 -9.32 20.76
C LEU A 73 -1.02 -9.67 22.25
N THR A 74 -0.47 -10.83 22.56
CA THR A 74 -0.09 -11.17 23.94
C THR A 74 1.19 -10.42 24.32
N ASP A 75 1.29 -10.02 25.59
CA ASP A 75 2.47 -9.33 26.15
C ASP A 75 3.78 -10.11 25.97
#